data_AF-A0A7Y3WZ71-F1
#
_entry.id   AF-A0A7Y3WZ71-F1
#
_cell.length_a   1.000
_cell.length_b   1.000
_cell.length_c   1.000
_cell.angle_alpha   90.00
_cell.angle_beta   90.00
_cell.angle_gamma   90.00
#
_symmetry.space_group_name_H-M   'P 1'
#
loop_
_entity.id
_entity.type
_entity.pdbx_description
1 polymer ?
#
loop_
_entity_poly.entity_id
_entity_poly.type
_entity_poly.pdbx_seq_one_letter_code
_entity_poly.pdbx_strand_id
1 'polypeptide(L)'
;MTQISILGCGWLGLPLAKKLIERGNSVNGSTTSENKLSILKEVGINSFLVTLESESISENITDFLAKSEILIIDIPPKLRGNNPDTEKKVFVAKIENLIPFIEQSTAKKVLFVSSTSVYGNENNIITEQTTPNPDTESGKQLLSAEALLQKNKQFETTILRFGGLIGEDRHPVKTLSGKENLENADAPVNLIHQKDCINLIYEIIQQSKWGEVFNAVAPFHPTREMYYTEKATALNLPLPKFSPEQSQIKRIVSSEKIETSLKYQFDLKNY
;
A
#
# COMPACT_ATOMS: atom_id res chain seq x y z
N MET A 1 -5.48 -24.72 6.10
CA MET A 1 -4.29 -23.99 5.67
C MET A 1 -4.64 -23.32 4.37
N THR A 2 -4.80 -22.00 4.38
CA THR A 2 -5.15 -21.22 3.17
C THR A 2 -3.88 -20.91 2.39
N GLN A 3 -3.92 -21.10 1.08
CA GLN A 3 -2.81 -20.72 0.19
C GLN A 3 -3.02 -19.27 -0.27
N ILE A 4 -2.02 -18.42 -0.02
CA ILE A 4 -2.07 -16.99 -0.32
C ILE A 4 -0.91 -16.64 -1.23
N SER A 5 -1.19 -15.92 -2.32
CA SER A 5 -0.17 -15.34 -3.19
C SER A 5 0.05 -13.88 -2.87
N ILE A 6 1.30 -13.45 -2.71
CA ILE A 6 1.69 -12.06 -2.50
C ILE A 6 2.55 -11.62 -3.68
N LEU A 7 1.97 -10.78 -4.52
CA LEU A 7 2.65 -10.15 -5.63
C LEU A 7 3.42 -8.95 -5.08
N GLY A 8 4.72 -9.13 -4.85
CA GLY A 8 5.62 -8.10 -4.30
C GLY A 8 6.02 -8.33 -2.85
N CYS A 9 6.95 -9.27 -2.58
CA CYS A 9 7.58 -9.45 -1.27
C CYS A 9 8.70 -8.43 -1.01
N GLY A 10 8.33 -7.15 -1.07
CA GLY A 10 9.21 -6.02 -0.76
C GLY A 10 9.17 -5.62 0.72
N TRP A 11 9.21 -4.30 0.96
CA TRP A 11 9.20 -3.73 2.29
C TRP A 11 7.96 -4.12 3.12
N LEU A 12 6.77 -4.16 2.51
CA LEU A 12 5.54 -4.59 3.20
C LEU A 12 5.28 -6.08 3.01
N GLY A 13 5.33 -6.59 1.78
CA GLY A 13 4.98 -7.97 1.47
C GLY A 13 5.84 -9.05 2.14
N LEU A 14 7.14 -8.81 2.40
CA LEU A 14 7.98 -9.79 3.10
C LEU A 14 7.57 -10.00 4.58
N PRO A 15 7.51 -8.95 5.43
CA PRO A 15 7.06 -9.14 6.81
C PRO A 15 5.58 -9.57 6.88
N LEU A 16 4.74 -9.16 5.93
CA LEU A 16 3.38 -9.69 5.80
C LEU A 16 3.37 -11.21 5.54
N ALA A 17 4.20 -11.70 4.60
CA ALA A 17 4.31 -13.13 4.31
C ALA A 17 4.70 -13.94 5.55
N LYS A 18 5.69 -13.45 6.32
CA LYS A 18 6.10 -14.07 7.59
C LYS A 18 4.94 -14.16 8.58
N LYS A 19 4.21 -13.05 8.78
CA LYS A 19 3.02 -13.01 9.64
C LYS A 19 1.97 -14.03 9.21
N LEU A 20 1.70 -14.16 7.91
CA LEU A 20 0.71 -15.10 7.39
C LEU A 20 1.14 -16.56 7.60
N ILE A 21 2.43 -16.87 7.42
CA ILE A 21 3.01 -18.20 7.70
C ILE A 21 2.92 -18.53 9.19
N GLU A 22 3.31 -17.60 10.07
CA GLU A 22 3.17 -17.73 11.53
C GLU A 22 1.73 -18.03 11.96
N ARG A 23 0.74 -17.60 11.16
CA ARG A 23 -0.70 -17.83 11.37
C ARG A 23 -1.23 -19.09 10.68
N GLY A 24 -0.34 -19.95 10.18
CA GLY A 24 -0.69 -21.27 9.63
C GLY A 24 -1.14 -21.26 8.16
N ASN A 25 -0.83 -20.21 7.41
CA ASN A 25 -1.07 -20.14 5.97
C ASN A 25 0.16 -20.58 5.17
N SER A 26 -0.08 -21.03 3.93
CA SER A 26 1.00 -21.20 2.95
C SER A 26 1.09 -19.96 2.09
N VAL A 27 2.31 -19.50 1.81
CA VAL A 27 2.52 -18.27 1.03
C VAL A 27 3.37 -18.53 -0.20
N ASN A 28 2.82 -18.19 -1.37
CA ASN A 28 3.58 -17.97 -2.59
C ASN A 28 3.95 -16.48 -2.62
N GLY A 29 5.23 -16.16 -2.67
CA GLY A 29 5.71 -14.78 -2.65
C GLY A 29 6.51 -14.47 -3.90
N SER A 30 6.24 -13.33 -4.54
CA SER A 30 6.97 -12.94 -5.74
C SER A 30 7.97 -11.81 -5.53
N THR A 31 9.00 -11.79 -6.38
CA THR A 31 10.00 -10.74 -6.46
C THR A 31 10.43 -10.55 -7.92
N THR A 32 10.97 -9.38 -8.26
CA THR A 32 11.62 -9.14 -9.57
C THR A 32 13.14 -9.31 -9.50
N SER A 33 13.68 -9.75 -8.36
CA SER A 33 15.12 -9.87 -8.13
C SER A 33 15.49 -11.29 -7.77
N GLU A 34 16.25 -11.96 -8.63
CA GLU A 34 16.68 -13.36 -8.46
C GLU A 34 17.41 -13.61 -7.14
N ASN A 35 18.29 -12.68 -6.74
CA ASN A 35 19.04 -12.78 -5.49
C ASN A 35 18.16 -12.77 -4.23
N LYS A 36 16.88 -12.39 -4.32
CA LYS A 36 15.94 -12.44 -3.21
C LYS A 36 15.22 -13.78 -3.08
N LEU A 37 15.27 -14.65 -4.09
CA LEU A 37 14.54 -15.92 -4.07
C LEU A 37 14.97 -16.82 -2.90
N SER A 38 16.28 -16.95 -2.66
CA SER A 38 16.81 -17.70 -1.51
C SER A 38 16.35 -17.12 -0.17
N ILE A 39 16.41 -15.79 -0.02
CA ILE A 39 15.98 -15.08 1.19
C ILE A 39 14.50 -15.36 1.50
N LEU A 40 13.64 -15.38 0.47
CA LEU A 40 12.22 -15.71 0.64
C LEU A 40 12.04 -17.18 1.06
N LYS A 41 12.75 -18.12 0.42
CA LYS A 41 12.69 -19.56 0.76
C LYS A 41 13.14 -19.84 2.19
N GLU A 42 14.19 -19.19 2.65
CA GLU A 42 14.74 -19.35 4.01
C GLU A 42 13.71 -19.04 5.11
N VAL A 43 12.73 -18.17 4.83
CA VAL A 43 11.67 -17.80 5.77
C VAL A 43 10.35 -18.54 5.51
N GLY A 44 10.40 -19.64 4.75
CA GLY A 44 9.27 -20.52 4.48
C GLY A 44 8.34 -20.06 3.36
N ILE A 45 8.72 -19.04 2.58
CA ILE A 45 7.93 -18.54 1.45
C ILE A 45 8.28 -19.35 0.19
N ASN A 46 7.27 -19.85 -0.51
CA ASN A 46 7.47 -20.40 -1.85
C ASN A 46 7.73 -19.24 -2.83
N SER A 47 8.99 -19.05 -3.23
CA SER A 47 9.42 -17.85 -3.92
C SER A 47 9.32 -17.96 -5.45
N PHE A 48 8.77 -16.94 -6.11
CA PHE A 48 8.67 -16.86 -7.57
C PHE A 48 9.32 -15.59 -8.11
N LEU A 49 10.02 -15.73 -9.23
CA LEU A 49 10.45 -14.57 -10.02
C LEU A 49 9.28 -14.17 -10.92
N VAL A 50 8.64 -13.04 -10.63
CA VAL A 50 7.49 -12.53 -11.39
C VAL A 50 7.73 -11.07 -11.74
N THR A 51 7.70 -10.80 -13.03
CA THR A 51 7.72 -9.46 -13.61
C THR A 51 6.42 -9.26 -14.38
N LEU A 52 5.78 -8.10 -14.17
CA LEU A 52 4.62 -7.67 -14.95
C LEU A 52 5.07 -6.56 -15.89
N GLU A 53 4.81 -6.70 -17.18
CA GLU A 53 5.01 -5.66 -18.19
C GLU A 53 3.67 -5.32 -18.88
N SER A 54 3.66 -4.21 -19.62
CA SER A 54 2.45 -3.72 -20.30
C SER A 54 2.00 -4.60 -21.46
N GLU A 55 2.87 -5.45 -21.99
CA GLU A 55 2.58 -6.33 -23.13
C GLU A 55 2.91 -7.80 -22.87
N SER A 56 3.50 -8.11 -21.71
CA SER A 56 3.91 -9.46 -21.35
C SER A 56 3.91 -9.68 -19.84
N ILE A 57 3.88 -10.95 -19.45
CA ILE A 57 3.95 -11.37 -18.06
C ILE A 57 4.95 -12.51 -17.95
N SER A 58 5.58 -12.65 -16.78
CA SER A 58 6.49 -13.76 -16.51
C SER A 58 5.82 -15.12 -16.70
N GLU A 59 6.54 -16.06 -17.31
CA GLU A 59 6.09 -17.46 -17.51
C GLU A 59 5.71 -18.15 -16.20
N ASN A 60 6.30 -17.73 -15.07
CA ASN A 60 6.03 -18.30 -13.76
C ASN A 60 4.70 -17.84 -13.13
N ILE A 61 3.92 -16.97 -13.80
CA ILE A 61 2.71 -16.38 -13.20
C ILE A 61 1.67 -17.46 -12.83
N THR A 62 1.50 -18.48 -13.67
CA THR A 62 0.55 -19.56 -13.43
C THR A 62 0.95 -20.37 -12.20
N ASP A 63 2.22 -20.72 -12.08
CA ASP A 63 2.74 -21.45 -10.92
C ASP A 63 2.71 -20.61 -9.64
N PHE A 64 2.98 -19.32 -9.76
CA PHE A 64 2.85 -18.37 -8.65
C PHE A 64 1.41 -18.30 -8.11
N LEU A 65 0.40 -18.36 -8.98
CA LEU A 65 -1.01 -18.35 -8.59
C LEU A 65 -1.58 -19.74 -8.28
N ALA A 66 -0.81 -20.81 -8.50
CA ALA A 66 -1.29 -22.18 -8.35
C ALA A 66 -1.86 -22.43 -6.95
N LYS A 67 -3.07 -22.97 -6.90
CA LYS A 67 -3.82 -23.32 -5.68
C LYS A 67 -4.12 -22.16 -4.72
N SER A 68 -3.85 -20.93 -5.12
CA SER A 68 -4.08 -19.76 -4.26
C SER A 68 -5.57 -19.47 -4.13
N GLU A 69 -6.02 -19.19 -2.92
CA GLU A 69 -7.40 -18.76 -2.65
C GLU A 69 -7.50 -17.23 -2.61
N ILE A 70 -6.41 -16.58 -2.17
CA ILE A 70 -6.27 -15.14 -2.03
C ILE A 70 -5.04 -14.66 -2.80
N LEU A 71 -5.18 -13.57 -3.55
CA LEU A 71 -4.07 -12.81 -4.12
C LEU A 71 -3.98 -11.45 -3.44
N ILE A 72 -2.79 -11.10 -2.95
CA ILE A 72 -2.45 -9.77 -2.45
C ILE A 72 -1.56 -9.10 -3.48
N ILE A 73 -1.99 -7.98 -4.03
CA ILE A 73 -1.23 -7.17 -4.98
C ILE A 73 -0.57 -6.03 -4.20
N ASP A 74 0.72 -6.17 -3.89
CA ASP A 74 1.56 -5.24 -3.12
C ASP A 74 2.71 -4.70 -4.00
N ILE A 75 2.35 -4.16 -5.17
CA ILE A 75 3.29 -3.52 -6.08
C ILE A 75 2.89 -2.07 -6.35
N PRO A 76 3.83 -1.11 -6.28
CA PRO A 76 3.52 0.28 -6.58
C PRO A 76 3.46 0.53 -8.09
N PRO A 77 2.73 1.56 -8.55
CA PRO A 77 2.96 2.15 -9.86
C PRO A 77 4.38 2.75 -9.85
N LYS A 78 5.38 1.98 -10.32
CA LYS A 78 6.77 2.45 -10.38
C LYS A 78 6.88 3.62 -11.37
N LEU A 79 6.85 4.86 -10.89
CA LEU A 79 7.18 6.07 -11.65
C LEU A 79 8.70 6.33 -11.67
N ARG A 80 9.51 5.29 -11.88
CA ARG A 80 10.96 5.47 -12.09
C ARG A 80 11.25 5.47 -13.58
N GLY A 81 10.89 6.58 -14.21
CA GLY A 81 11.33 7.03 -15.53
C GLY A 81 11.38 8.55 -15.47
N ASN A 82 12.29 9.17 -16.20
CA ASN A 82 12.32 10.63 -16.37
C ASN A 82 11.55 11.02 -17.64
N ASN A 83 10.53 10.25 -18.06
CA ASN A 83 9.95 10.41 -19.39
C ASN A 83 8.41 10.42 -19.35
N PRO A 84 7.82 11.63 -19.20
CA PRO A 84 6.38 11.84 -18.95
C PRO A 84 5.45 11.24 -20.02
N ASP A 85 5.92 11.04 -21.24
CA ASP A 85 5.12 10.53 -22.36
C ASP A 85 5.03 8.99 -22.41
N THR A 86 5.95 8.27 -21.77
CA THR A 86 5.89 6.79 -21.66
C THR A 86 5.19 6.30 -20.39
N GLU A 87 4.77 7.20 -19.50
CA GLU A 87 4.33 6.86 -18.13
C GLU A 87 2.81 6.78 -17.95
N LYS A 88 2.03 7.20 -18.95
CA LYS A 88 0.56 7.18 -18.89
C LYS A 88 0.06 5.75 -19.07
N LYS A 89 -0.55 5.19 -18.01
CA LYS A 89 -1.23 3.87 -17.95
C LYS A 89 -0.34 2.62 -17.97
N VAL A 90 0.97 2.73 -17.80
CA VAL A 90 1.85 1.54 -17.75
C VAL A 90 1.46 0.58 -16.62
N PHE A 91 1.15 1.10 -15.43
CA PHE A 91 0.73 0.25 -14.32
C PHE A 91 -0.66 -0.35 -14.56
N VAL A 92 -1.57 0.43 -15.15
CA VAL A 92 -2.94 -0.04 -15.47
C VAL A 92 -2.88 -1.21 -16.45
N ALA A 93 -2.07 -1.12 -17.51
CA ALA A 93 -1.87 -2.20 -18.47
C ALA A 93 -1.25 -3.45 -17.81
N LYS A 94 -0.30 -3.29 -16.88
CA LYS A 94 0.26 -4.41 -16.11
C LYS A 94 -0.81 -5.15 -15.29
N ILE A 95 -1.73 -4.42 -14.66
CA ILE A 95 -2.86 -5.00 -13.93
C ILE A 95 -3.85 -5.66 -14.88
N GLU A 96 -4.17 -5.02 -16.00
CA GLU A 96 -5.04 -5.58 -17.03
C GLU A 96 -4.51 -6.92 -17.57
N ASN A 97 -3.20 -7.01 -17.84
CA ASN A 97 -2.54 -8.24 -18.26
C ASN A 97 -2.53 -9.34 -17.20
N LEU A 98 -2.58 -8.97 -15.91
CA LEU A 98 -2.62 -9.94 -14.82
C LEU A 98 -4.01 -10.58 -14.68
N ILE A 99 -5.09 -9.85 -14.99
CA ILE A 99 -6.48 -10.29 -14.75
C ILE A 99 -6.77 -11.67 -15.34
N PRO A 100 -6.47 -11.99 -16.62
CA PRO A 100 -6.76 -13.31 -17.18
C PRO A 100 -6.13 -14.47 -16.40
N PHE A 101 -4.96 -14.27 -15.80
CA PHE A 101 -4.29 -15.29 -14.98
C PHE A 101 -4.95 -15.45 -13.62
N ILE A 102 -5.46 -14.36 -13.03
CA ILE A 102 -6.27 -14.43 -11.80
C ILE A 102 -7.56 -15.21 -12.09
N GLU A 103 -8.25 -14.88 -13.19
CA GLU A 103 -9.50 -15.53 -13.60
C GLU A 103 -9.35 -17.04 -13.82
N GLN A 104 -8.23 -17.46 -14.44
CA GLN A 104 -7.90 -18.87 -14.68
C GLN A 104 -7.41 -19.60 -13.42
N SER A 105 -7.01 -18.87 -12.38
CA SER A 105 -6.54 -19.44 -11.12
C SER A 105 -7.69 -19.83 -10.19
N THR A 106 -7.33 -20.47 -9.06
CA THR A 106 -8.27 -20.74 -7.97
C THR A 106 -8.54 -19.50 -7.10
N ALA A 107 -7.84 -18.38 -7.30
CA ALA A 107 -7.99 -17.21 -6.45
C ALA A 107 -9.36 -16.56 -6.66
N LYS A 108 -10.15 -16.50 -5.59
CA LYS A 108 -11.48 -15.88 -5.63
C LYS A 108 -11.54 -14.57 -4.85
N LYS A 109 -10.47 -14.23 -4.12
CA LYS A 109 -10.35 -13.00 -3.35
C LYS A 109 -9.08 -12.26 -3.74
N VAL A 110 -9.19 -10.98 -4.00
CA VAL A 110 -8.07 -10.09 -4.32
C VAL A 110 -8.02 -8.97 -3.29
N LEU A 111 -6.88 -8.78 -2.64
CA LEU A 111 -6.60 -7.57 -1.86
C LEU A 111 -5.62 -6.71 -2.64
N PHE A 112 -6.05 -5.50 -3.00
CA PHE A 112 -5.21 -4.54 -3.72
C PHE A 112 -4.71 -3.47 -2.76
N VAL A 113 -3.38 -3.38 -2.62
CA VAL A 113 -2.73 -2.32 -1.85
C VAL A 113 -2.70 -1.05 -2.71
N SER A 114 -3.51 -0.08 -2.31
CA SER A 114 -3.62 1.23 -2.95
C SER A 114 -3.14 2.35 -2.01
N SER A 115 -3.48 3.60 -2.32
CA SER A 115 -3.01 4.79 -1.61
C SER A 115 -4.12 5.83 -1.48
N THR A 116 -4.10 6.59 -0.40
CA THR A 116 -4.99 7.76 -0.24
C THR A 116 -4.67 8.89 -1.22
N SER A 117 -3.61 8.79 -2.03
CA SER A 117 -3.33 9.73 -3.12
C SER A 117 -4.41 9.72 -4.22
N VAL A 118 -5.30 8.73 -4.24
CA VAL A 118 -6.46 8.72 -5.16
C VAL A 118 -7.44 9.87 -4.91
N TYR A 119 -7.38 10.51 -3.73
CA TYR A 119 -8.27 11.63 -3.38
C TYR A 119 -7.74 13.01 -3.77
N GLY A 120 -6.46 13.12 -4.16
CA GLY A 120 -5.83 14.43 -4.39
C GLY A 120 -5.80 15.32 -3.13
N ASN A 121 -5.60 16.62 -3.31
CA ASN A 121 -5.46 17.59 -2.22
C ASN A 121 -6.78 18.25 -1.78
N GLU A 122 -7.84 17.47 -1.61
CA GLU A 122 -9.11 17.98 -1.08
C GLU A 122 -8.99 18.43 0.39
N ASN A 123 -9.56 19.61 0.70
CA ASN A 123 -9.47 20.26 2.02
C ASN A 123 -10.61 19.90 2.97
N ASN A 124 -10.89 18.60 3.10
CA ASN A 124 -11.98 18.09 3.92
C ASN A 124 -11.52 16.86 4.73
N ILE A 125 -12.41 16.40 5.60
CA ILE A 125 -12.33 15.04 6.15
C ILE A 125 -12.70 14.06 5.03
N ILE A 126 -11.77 13.18 4.68
CA ILE A 126 -11.88 12.20 3.62
C ILE A 126 -12.31 10.88 4.21
N THR A 127 -13.36 10.29 3.64
CA THR A 127 -13.85 8.95 3.97
C THR A 127 -13.86 8.09 2.71
N GLU A 128 -14.23 6.82 2.83
CA GLU A 128 -14.41 5.94 1.68
C GLU A 128 -15.58 6.35 0.79
N GLN A 129 -16.49 7.21 1.27
CA GLN A 129 -17.58 7.79 0.49
C GLN A 129 -17.18 9.05 -0.29
N THR A 130 -16.01 9.62 0.00
CA THR A 130 -15.49 10.75 -0.77
C THR A 130 -15.15 10.30 -2.18
N THR A 131 -15.60 11.05 -3.19
CA THR A 131 -15.28 10.78 -4.59
C THR A 131 -13.78 10.95 -4.83
N PRO A 132 -13.05 9.93 -5.32
CA PRO A 132 -11.64 10.08 -5.64
C PRO A 132 -11.40 11.11 -6.75
N ASN A 133 -10.47 12.05 -6.53
CA ASN A 133 -10.07 13.07 -7.49
C ASN A 133 -8.54 13.25 -7.51
N PRO A 134 -7.79 12.30 -8.11
CA PRO A 134 -6.33 12.29 -8.02
C PRO A 134 -5.70 13.40 -8.87
N ASP A 135 -4.78 14.14 -8.26
CA ASP A 135 -3.97 15.21 -8.87
C ASP A 135 -2.56 14.75 -9.31
N THR A 136 -2.22 13.49 -9.04
CA THR A 136 -0.94 12.87 -9.43
C THR A 136 -1.14 11.72 -10.41
N GLU A 137 -0.18 11.48 -11.30
CA GLU A 137 -0.25 10.35 -12.25
C GLU A 137 -0.26 8.98 -11.54
N SER A 138 0.45 8.83 -10.42
CA SER A 138 0.37 7.62 -9.59
C SER A 138 -1.02 7.43 -9.01
N GLY A 139 -1.65 8.48 -8.48
CA GLY A 139 -3.02 8.44 -7.99
C GLY A 139 -4.03 8.05 -9.07
N LYS A 140 -3.90 8.62 -10.28
CA LYS A 140 -4.75 8.27 -11.44
C LYS A 140 -4.60 6.81 -11.86
N GLN A 141 -3.37 6.29 -11.88
CA GLN A 141 -3.10 4.89 -12.23
C GLN A 141 -3.64 3.93 -11.17
N LEU A 142 -3.47 4.25 -9.89
CA LEU A 142 -4.06 3.46 -8.80
C LEU A 142 -5.58 3.42 -8.89
N LEU A 143 -6.23 4.58 -9.02
CA LEU A 143 -7.69 4.64 -9.14
C LEU A 143 -8.22 3.85 -10.34
N SER A 144 -7.49 3.90 -11.47
CA SER A 144 -7.83 3.10 -12.65
C SER A 144 -7.66 1.59 -12.40
N ALA A 145 -6.60 1.18 -11.71
CA ALA A 145 -6.37 -0.21 -11.35
C ALA A 145 -7.40 -0.73 -10.33
N GLU A 146 -7.78 0.08 -9.33
CA GLU A 146 -8.87 -0.22 -8.40
C GLU A 146 -10.16 -0.54 -9.16
N ALA A 147 -10.54 0.33 -10.11
CA ALA A 147 -11.75 0.15 -10.90
C ALA A 147 -11.71 -1.11 -11.78
N LEU A 148 -10.56 -1.44 -12.38
CA LEU A 148 -10.40 -2.68 -13.17
C LEU A 148 -10.62 -3.92 -12.31
N LEU A 149 -9.99 -3.97 -11.13
CA LEU A 149 -10.07 -5.13 -10.23
C LEU A 149 -11.46 -5.25 -9.60
N GLN A 150 -12.12 -4.14 -9.24
CA GLN A 150 -13.48 -4.17 -8.65
C GLN A 150 -14.57 -4.50 -9.68
N LYS A 151 -14.38 -4.18 -10.96
CA LYS A 151 -15.34 -4.50 -12.02
C LYS A 151 -15.35 -6.00 -12.38
N ASN A 152 -14.29 -6.74 -12.04
CA ASN A 152 -14.21 -8.15 -12.33
C ASN A 152 -15.29 -8.94 -11.56
N LYS A 153 -15.90 -9.94 -12.22
CA LYS A 153 -16.99 -10.76 -11.64
C LYS A 153 -16.55 -12.16 -11.21
N GLN A 154 -15.33 -12.57 -11.54
CA GLN A 154 -14.80 -13.91 -11.25
C GLN A 154 -14.09 -14.00 -9.90
N PHE A 155 -13.71 -12.86 -9.34
CA PHE A 155 -13.14 -12.71 -8.01
C PHE A 155 -13.69 -11.45 -7.35
N GLU A 156 -13.67 -11.44 -6.02
CA GLU A 156 -14.08 -10.30 -5.22
C GLU A 156 -12.85 -9.52 -4.76
N THR A 157 -12.88 -8.20 -4.94
CA THR A 157 -11.74 -7.33 -4.65
C THR A 157 -11.98 -6.46 -3.43
N THR A 158 -11.02 -6.41 -2.52
CA THR A 158 -10.93 -5.39 -1.46
C THR A 158 -9.79 -4.44 -1.74
N ILE A 159 -10.08 -3.15 -1.64
CA ILE A 159 -9.10 -2.07 -1.83
C ILE A 159 -8.67 -1.56 -0.46
N LEU A 160 -7.37 -1.55 -0.21
CA LEU A 160 -6.79 -0.98 1.01
C LEU A 160 -5.93 0.23 0.65
N ARG A 161 -6.46 1.44 0.89
CA ARG A 161 -5.81 2.72 0.58
C ARG A 161 -4.96 3.15 1.76
N PHE A 162 -3.65 2.93 1.70
CA PHE A 162 -2.75 3.37 2.76
C PHE A 162 -2.46 4.88 2.69
N GLY A 163 -2.34 5.49 3.87
CA GLY A 163 -1.72 6.81 4.00
C GLY A 163 -0.20 6.77 3.77
N GLY A 164 0.50 7.80 4.23
CA GLY A 164 1.95 7.87 4.19
C GLY A 164 2.59 6.74 5.01
N LEU A 165 3.20 5.78 4.32
CA LEU A 165 3.84 4.62 4.93
C LEU A 165 5.07 5.00 5.76
N ILE A 166 5.07 4.62 7.03
CA ILE A 166 6.20 4.77 7.95
C ILE A 166 6.60 3.42 8.58
N GLY A 167 7.86 3.32 9.00
CA GLY A 167 8.42 2.19 9.74
C GLY A 167 9.85 2.50 10.19
N GLU A 168 10.48 1.53 10.84
CA GLU A 168 11.81 1.71 11.47
C GLU A 168 12.89 2.14 10.46
N ASP A 169 12.93 1.50 9.29
CA ASP A 169 13.85 1.80 8.20
C ASP A 169 13.32 2.90 7.26
N ARG A 170 12.00 3.10 7.20
CA ARG A 170 11.30 4.04 6.32
C ARG A 170 10.63 5.17 7.11
N HIS A 171 11.26 6.34 7.19
CA HIS A 171 10.62 7.50 7.80
C HIS A 171 10.90 8.79 7.01
N PRO A 172 9.87 9.56 6.57
CA PRO A 172 10.07 10.78 5.77
C PRO A 172 10.97 11.83 6.43
N VAL A 173 11.03 11.84 7.77
CA VAL A 173 11.92 12.74 8.52
C VAL A 173 13.37 12.65 8.08
N LYS A 174 13.87 11.48 7.66
CA LYS A 174 15.25 11.31 7.19
C LYS A 174 15.55 12.15 5.94
N THR A 175 14.53 12.39 5.10
CA THR A 175 14.62 13.22 3.88
C THR A 175 14.34 14.70 4.15
N LEU A 176 13.64 15.02 5.24
CA LEU A 176 13.28 16.40 5.63
C LEU A 176 14.31 17.02 6.57
N SER A 177 15.03 16.20 7.33
CA SER A 177 16.05 16.58 8.30
C SER A 177 17.03 17.60 7.70
N GLY A 178 17.22 18.72 8.41
CA GLY A 178 18.14 19.80 8.03
C GLY A 178 17.72 20.64 6.82
N LYS A 179 16.57 20.36 6.19
CA LYS A 179 16.03 21.25 5.15
C LYS A 179 15.40 22.49 5.75
N GLU A 180 15.47 23.58 5.00
CA GLU A 180 14.88 24.86 5.36
C GLU A 180 13.77 25.25 4.38
N ASN A 181 12.93 26.22 4.80
CA ASN A 181 11.80 26.74 4.02
C ASN A 181 10.83 25.64 3.55
N LEU A 182 10.62 24.61 4.37
CA LEU A 182 9.66 23.55 4.06
C LEU A 182 8.23 24.10 4.11
N GLU A 183 7.49 23.93 3.03
CA GLU A 183 6.10 24.38 2.94
C GLU A 183 5.14 23.54 3.78
N ASN A 184 3.95 24.09 3.99
CA ASN A 184 2.79 23.43 4.59
C ASN A 184 3.01 22.99 6.05
N ALA A 185 3.57 23.87 6.88
CA ALA A 185 3.88 23.60 8.28
C ALA A 185 2.68 23.02 9.07
N ASP A 186 1.51 23.65 8.88
CA ASP A 186 0.27 23.40 9.59
C ASP A 186 -0.65 22.38 8.90
N ALA A 187 -0.22 21.76 7.79
CA ALA A 187 -1.00 20.72 7.15
C ALA A 187 -0.99 19.42 7.99
N PRO A 188 -2.12 18.71 8.13
CA PRO A 188 -2.16 17.45 8.88
C PRO A 188 -1.36 16.34 8.19
N VAL A 189 -0.63 15.54 8.97
CA VAL A 189 -0.05 14.29 8.46
C VAL A 189 -1.13 13.20 8.40
N ASN A 190 -1.00 12.30 7.42
CA ASN A 190 -1.87 11.15 7.27
C ASN A 190 -0.95 9.94 7.08
N LEU A 191 -0.62 9.26 8.17
CA LEU A 191 0.42 8.23 8.21
C LEU A 191 -0.15 6.88 8.63
N ILE A 192 0.49 5.82 8.19
CA ILE A 192 0.25 4.46 8.68
C ILE A 192 1.57 3.71 8.83
N HIS A 193 1.74 3.07 9.99
CA HIS A 193 2.92 2.30 10.32
C HIS A 193 2.86 0.89 9.74
N GLN A 194 4.00 0.35 9.33
CA GLN A 194 4.14 -0.98 8.71
C GLN A 194 3.45 -2.09 9.51
N LYS A 195 3.58 -2.06 10.85
CA LYS A 195 2.94 -3.04 11.75
C LYS A 195 1.41 -3.01 11.61
N ASP A 196 0.82 -1.81 11.54
CA ASP A 196 -0.62 -1.67 11.33
C ASP A 196 -1.03 -2.10 9.92
N CYS A 197 -0.24 -1.78 8.88
CA CYS A 197 -0.48 -2.29 7.54
C CYS A 197 -0.60 -3.82 7.51
N ILE A 198 0.35 -4.52 8.14
CA ILE A 198 0.40 -5.98 8.20
C ILE A 198 -0.81 -6.53 8.97
N ASN A 199 -1.10 -5.96 10.14
CA ASN A 199 -2.21 -6.43 10.97
C ASN A 199 -3.57 -6.17 10.30
N LEU A 200 -3.76 -5.02 9.63
CA LEU A 200 -5.00 -4.73 8.91
C LEU A 200 -5.25 -5.68 7.75
N ILE A 201 -4.22 -5.99 6.95
CA ILE A 201 -4.33 -7.00 5.89
C ILE A 201 -4.72 -8.35 6.49
N TYR A 202 -4.10 -8.74 7.61
CA TYR A 202 -4.45 -9.96 8.32
C TYR A 202 -5.90 -9.95 8.82
N GLU A 203 -6.37 -8.86 9.42
CA GLU A 203 -7.75 -8.73 9.91
C GLU A 203 -8.79 -8.78 8.78
N ILE A 204 -8.50 -8.15 7.64
CA ILE A 204 -9.37 -8.23 6.44
C ILE A 204 -9.52 -9.70 6.01
N ILE A 205 -8.41 -10.45 5.96
CA ILE A 205 -8.42 -11.86 5.59
C ILE A 205 -9.17 -12.70 6.62
N GLN A 206 -8.85 -12.57 7.90
CA GLN A 206 -9.45 -13.36 8.98
C GLN A 206 -10.95 -13.12 9.12
N GLN A 207 -11.38 -11.87 9.02
CA GLN A 207 -12.79 -11.49 9.14
C GLN A 207 -13.56 -11.60 7.82
N SER A 208 -12.90 -12.08 6.75
CA SER A 208 -13.47 -12.23 5.41
C SER A 208 -14.14 -10.96 4.88
N LYS A 209 -13.49 -9.81 5.07
CA LYS A 209 -14.01 -8.49 4.68
C LYS A 209 -13.68 -8.19 3.23
N TRP A 210 -14.40 -8.89 2.35
CA TRP A 210 -14.22 -8.83 0.91
C TRP A 210 -15.19 -7.82 0.27
N GLY A 211 -14.86 -7.34 -0.95
CA GLY A 211 -15.72 -6.41 -1.70
C GLY A 211 -15.68 -4.96 -1.21
N GLU A 212 -14.86 -4.67 -0.20
CA GLU A 212 -14.83 -3.40 0.50
C GLU A 212 -13.73 -2.46 0.01
N VAL A 213 -13.88 -1.18 0.33
CA VAL A 213 -12.79 -0.19 0.30
C VAL A 213 -12.51 0.24 1.73
N PHE A 214 -11.24 0.31 2.11
CA PHE A 214 -10.80 0.80 3.42
C PHE A 214 -9.71 1.86 3.26
N ASN A 215 -9.86 2.99 3.93
CA ASN A 215 -8.81 3.96 4.15
C ASN A 215 -8.03 3.59 5.41
N ALA A 216 -6.73 3.38 5.24
CA ALA A 216 -5.84 2.90 6.28
C ALA A 216 -4.83 4.00 6.64
N VAL A 217 -5.22 4.80 7.62
CA VAL A 217 -4.46 5.89 8.24
C VAL A 217 -4.70 5.79 9.75
N ALA A 218 -3.71 6.05 10.60
CA ALA A 218 -3.97 6.09 12.03
C ALA A 218 -4.78 7.35 12.40
N PRO A 219 -5.66 7.30 13.43
CA PRO A 219 -6.40 8.45 13.94
C PRO A 219 -5.48 9.42 14.73
N PHE A 220 -4.38 9.84 14.09
CA PHE A 220 -3.34 10.69 14.64
C PHE A 220 -2.82 11.61 13.54
N HIS A 221 -3.27 12.86 13.58
CA HIS A 221 -3.04 13.87 12.54
C HIS A 221 -2.41 15.15 13.07
N PRO A 222 -1.26 15.09 13.78
CA PRO A 222 -0.52 16.30 14.11
C PRO A 222 -0.15 17.08 12.85
N THR A 223 0.19 18.36 13.02
CA THR A 223 0.73 19.15 11.92
C THR A 223 2.06 18.57 11.46
N ARG A 224 2.40 18.78 10.18
CA ARG A 224 3.69 18.37 9.61
C ARG A 224 4.86 18.90 10.41
N GLU A 225 4.82 20.17 10.79
CA GLU A 225 5.89 20.80 11.58
C GLU A 225 6.05 20.11 12.94
N MET A 226 4.96 19.95 13.70
CA MET A 226 5.02 19.29 15.01
C MET A 226 5.58 17.88 14.87
N TYR A 227 4.99 17.08 13.97
CA TYR A 227 5.35 15.68 13.80
C TYR A 227 6.81 15.50 13.38
N TYR A 228 7.26 16.19 12.34
CA TYR A 228 8.60 15.98 11.82
C TYR A 228 9.69 16.61 12.70
N THR A 229 9.38 17.67 13.43
CA THR A 229 10.30 18.24 14.44
C THR A 229 10.48 17.29 15.62
N GLU A 230 9.38 16.72 16.13
CA GLU A 230 9.43 15.73 17.21
C GLU A 230 10.21 14.47 16.79
N LYS A 231 9.93 13.93 15.60
CA LYS A 231 10.65 12.75 15.08
C LYS A 231 12.12 13.03 14.78
N ALA A 232 12.47 14.22 14.32
CA ALA A 232 13.87 14.59 14.12
C ALA A 232 14.60 14.63 15.46
N THR A 233 13.97 15.22 16.48
CA THR A 233 14.49 15.27 17.86
C THR A 233 14.68 13.86 18.43
N ALA A 234 13.66 13.01 18.35
CA ALA A 234 13.70 11.63 18.89
C ALA A 234 14.78 10.76 18.22
N LEU A 235 15.11 11.03 16.97
CA LEU A 235 16.14 10.30 16.21
C LEU A 235 17.51 10.99 16.21
N ASN A 236 17.69 12.08 16.98
CA ASN A 236 18.91 12.89 17.00
C ASN A 236 19.36 13.37 15.61
N LEU A 237 18.39 13.80 14.79
CA LEU A 237 18.61 14.34 13.45
C LEU A 237 18.53 15.88 13.46
N PRO A 238 19.23 16.58 12.54
CA PRO A 238 19.03 18.00 12.32
C PRO A 238 17.56 18.38 12.11
N LEU A 239 17.11 19.41 12.81
CA LEU A 239 15.70 19.80 12.76
C LEU A 239 15.32 20.36 11.37
N PRO A 240 14.18 19.94 10.80
CA PRO A 240 13.60 20.61 9.66
C PRO A 240 13.09 22.01 10.07
N LYS A 241 13.22 23.00 9.18
CA LYS A 241 12.62 24.34 9.38
C LYS A 241 11.52 24.58 8.35
N PHE A 242 10.33 24.91 8.83
CA PHE A 242 9.17 25.17 7.99
C PHE A 242 8.97 26.66 7.74
N SER A 243 8.36 26.98 6.60
CA SER A 243 7.90 28.32 6.28
C SER A 243 6.70 28.69 7.18
N PRO A 244 6.59 29.95 7.65
CA PRO A 244 5.45 30.42 8.43
C PRO A 244 4.17 30.59 7.60
N GLU A 245 4.23 30.39 6.28
CA GLU A 245 3.07 30.49 5.40
C GLU A 245 2.02 29.43 5.75
N GLN A 246 0.75 29.86 5.84
CA GLN A 246 -0.36 28.97 6.12
C GLN A 246 -0.61 28.03 4.94
N SER A 247 -0.68 26.74 5.23
CA SER A 247 -1.03 25.74 4.25
C SER A 247 -2.48 25.88 3.84
N GLN A 248 -2.70 25.78 2.53
CA GLN A 248 -4.03 25.52 2.00
C GLN A 248 -4.47 24.07 2.23
N ILE A 249 -3.60 23.16 2.65
CA ILE A 249 -3.90 21.72 2.80
C ILE A 249 -4.46 21.44 4.20
N LYS A 250 -5.74 21.03 4.26
CA LYS A 250 -6.43 20.65 5.51
C LYS A 250 -6.93 19.20 5.51
N ARG A 251 -6.43 18.38 4.58
CA ARG A 251 -6.85 17.00 4.36
C ARG A 251 -6.58 16.11 5.57
N ILE A 252 -7.63 15.52 6.11
CA ILE A 252 -7.57 14.45 7.13
C ILE A 252 -8.29 13.23 6.57
N VAL A 253 -7.64 12.07 6.54
CA VAL A 253 -8.25 10.81 6.10
C VAL A 253 -8.74 10.07 7.32
N SER A 254 -10.04 9.83 7.39
CA SER A 254 -10.68 9.11 8.49
C SER A 254 -10.33 7.63 8.50
N SER A 255 -10.11 7.09 9.69
CA SER A 255 -9.92 5.67 9.99
C SER A 255 -11.20 4.97 10.49
N GLU A 256 -12.30 5.71 10.61
CA GLU A 256 -13.52 5.29 11.30
C GLU A 256 -14.07 3.96 10.78
N LYS A 257 -14.07 3.76 9.44
CA LYS A 257 -14.56 2.51 8.85
C LYS A 257 -13.73 1.30 9.27
N ILE A 258 -12.41 1.44 9.37
CA ILE A 258 -11.53 0.38 9.86
C ILE A 258 -11.81 0.10 11.33
N GLU A 259 -11.86 1.14 12.15
CA GLU A 259 -12.09 1.01 13.60
C GLU A 259 -13.44 0.35 13.90
N THR A 260 -14.47 0.67 13.13
CA THR A 260 -15.83 0.13 13.33
C THR A 260 -16.02 -1.24 12.67
N SER A 261 -15.61 -1.41 11.41
CA SER A 261 -15.90 -2.61 10.61
C SER A 261 -14.97 -3.78 10.93
N LEU A 262 -13.71 -3.49 11.29
CA LEU A 262 -12.71 -4.48 11.69
C LEU A 262 -12.54 -4.55 13.21
N LYS A 263 -13.14 -3.63 13.98
CA LYS A 263 -12.87 -3.46 15.43
C LYS A 263 -11.38 -3.28 15.71
N TYR A 264 -10.67 -2.67 14.76
CA TYR A 264 -9.22 -2.53 14.81
C TYR A 264 -8.82 -1.38 15.72
N GLN A 265 -7.77 -1.59 16.51
CA GLN A 265 -7.16 -0.55 17.32
C GLN A 265 -5.72 -0.32 16.85
N PHE A 266 -5.43 0.91 16.43
CA PHE A 266 -4.09 1.30 16.02
C PHE A 266 -3.15 1.38 17.23
N ASP A 267 -1.93 0.88 17.08
CA ASP A 267 -0.91 1.06 18.11
C ASP A 267 -0.22 2.41 17.91
N LEU A 268 -0.84 3.45 18.49
CA LEU A 268 -0.41 4.85 18.37
C LEU A 268 1.01 5.12 18.91
N LYS A 269 1.60 4.18 19.67
CA LYS A 269 3.00 4.27 20.12
C LYS A 269 4.01 4.15 18.98
N ASN A 270 3.60 3.62 17.82
CA ASN A 270 4.45 3.52 16.63
C ASN A 270 4.45 4.80 15.77
N TYR A 271 3.66 5.80 16.14
CA TYR A 271 3.49 7.07 15.42
C TYR A 271 4.17 8.19 16.16
#